data_AF-A0A2J8IF08-F1
#
_entry.id   AF-A0A2J8IF08-F1
#
_cell.length_a   1.000
_cell.length_b   1.000
_cell.length_c   1.000
_cell.angle_alpha   90.00
_cell.angle_beta   90.00
_cell.angle_gamma   90.00
#
_symmetry.space_group_name_H-M   'P 1'
#
loop_
_entity.id
_entity.type
_entity.pdbx_description
1 polymer ?
#
loop_
_entity_poly.entity_id
_entity_poly.type
_entity_poly.pdbx_seq_one_letter_code
_entity_poly.pdbx_strand_id
1 'polypeptide(L)'
;MDLQTPRGKVPAEVARRAQAAGVPVLALAGSIGKDSSDVHAAGIDAIAGIIPIPMDLDTAVAEGATLLREATERTFRVLLLGSAISSRLGDPRLGTAA
;
A
#
# COMPACT_ATOMS: atom_id res chain seq x y z
N MET A 1 8.82 -6.83 -2.03
CA MET A 1 9.09 -6.14 -0.75
C MET A 1 9.28 -7.19 0.31
N ASP A 2 10.45 -7.21 0.92
CA ASP A 2 10.87 -8.25 1.84
C ASP A 2 11.62 -7.64 3.05
N LEU A 3 12.11 -8.49 3.95
CA LEU A 3 12.99 -8.19 5.09
C LEU A 3 14.18 -7.27 4.79
N GLN A 4 14.59 -7.14 3.52
CA GLN A 4 15.71 -6.28 3.15
C GLN A 4 15.26 -4.85 2.85
N THR A 5 13.96 -4.60 2.73
CA THR A 5 13.41 -3.27 2.45
C THR A 5 13.77 -2.28 3.56
N PRO A 6 13.62 -2.59 4.86
CA PRO A 6 13.99 -1.67 5.95
C PRO A 6 15.50 -1.40 6.08
N ARG A 7 16.36 -2.19 5.43
CA ARG A 7 17.83 -2.13 5.56
C ARG A 7 18.48 -1.07 4.66
N GLY A 8 17.81 0.06 4.43
CA GLY A 8 18.37 1.18 3.66
C GLY A 8 18.28 1.02 2.13
N LYS A 9 17.32 0.23 1.63
CA LYS A 9 17.02 0.17 0.18
C LYS A 9 16.15 1.36 -0.25
N VAL A 10 16.08 1.58 -1.57
CA VAL A 10 15.36 2.70 -2.20
C VAL A 10 13.94 2.91 -1.63
N PRO A 11 13.07 1.90 -1.48
CA PRO A 11 11.72 2.14 -0.97
C PRO A 11 11.69 2.64 0.49
N ALA A 12 12.60 2.17 1.34
CA ALA A 12 12.68 2.63 2.73
C ALA A 12 13.24 4.04 2.84
N GLU A 13 14.20 4.43 2.00
CA GLU A 13 14.71 5.81 2.00
C GLU A 13 13.65 6.81 1.50
N VAL A 14 12.86 6.43 0.48
CA VAL A 14 11.71 7.23 0.04
C VAL A 14 10.70 7.38 1.17
N ALA A 15 10.36 6.28 1.84
CA ALA A 15 9.42 6.27 2.95
C ALA A 15 9.89 7.11 4.14
N ARG A 16 11.16 6.99 4.53
CA ARG A 16 11.77 7.80 5.59
C ARG A 16 11.69 9.31 5.29
N ARG A 17 11.95 9.71 4.04
CA ARG A 17 11.85 11.12 3.63
C ARG A 17 10.40 11.61 3.63
N ALA A 18 9.47 10.81 3.15
CA ALA A 18 8.05 11.14 3.15
C ALA A 18 7.51 11.27 4.59
N GLN A 19 7.89 10.36 5.48
CA GLN A 19 7.56 10.41 6.89
C GLN A 19 8.09 11.69 7.56
N ALA A 20 9.34 12.08 7.29
CA ALA A 20 9.91 13.33 7.79
C ALA A 20 9.16 14.58 7.28
N ALA A 21 8.44 14.47 6.16
CA ALA A 21 7.59 15.51 5.59
C ALA A 21 6.10 15.38 5.96
N GLY A 22 5.70 14.37 6.76
CA GLY A 22 4.30 14.10 7.11
C GLY A 22 3.44 13.60 5.94
N VAL A 23 4.06 13.06 4.89
CA VAL A 23 3.36 12.55 3.71
C VAL A 23 3.15 11.04 3.83
N PRO A 24 1.92 10.53 3.69
CA PRO A 24 1.65 9.09 3.77
C PRO A 24 2.18 8.33 2.56
N VAL A 25 2.57 7.07 2.76
CA VAL A 25 3.23 6.22 1.77
C VAL A 25 2.52 4.88 1.62
N LEU A 26 2.03 4.63 0.41
CA LEU A 26 1.58 3.32 -0.05
C LEU A 26 2.64 2.72 -0.99
N ALA A 27 3.09 1.50 -0.69
CA ALA A 27 3.99 0.76 -1.57
C ALA A 27 3.25 -0.31 -2.38
N LEU A 28 3.49 -0.35 -3.69
CA LEU A 28 3.01 -1.40 -4.59
C LEU A 28 4.18 -2.33 -4.95
N ALA A 29 4.02 -3.62 -4.71
CA ALA A 29 5.10 -4.59 -4.84
C ALA A 29 4.75 -5.77 -5.77
N GLY A 30 5.71 -6.19 -6.60
CA GLY A 30 5.63 -7.43 -7.39
C GLY A 30 5.34 -8.67 -6.54
N SER A 31 5.91 -8.71 -5.34
CA SER A 31 5.64 -9.73 -4.33
C SER A 31 5.79 -9.15 -2.93
N ILE A 32 5.07 -9.72 -1.97
CA ILE A 32 5.20 -9.42 -0.54
C ILE A 32 5.87 -10.64 0.10
N GLY A 33 7.10 -10.46 0.59
CA GLY A 33 7.90 -11.50 1.22
C GLY A 33 7.51 -11.70 2.69
N LYS A 34 8.10 -12.74 3.29
CA LYS A 34 7.98 -12.99 4.74
C LYS A 34 8.47 -11.77 5.54
N ASP A 35 7.84 -11.55 6.69
CA ASP A 35 8.12 -10.46 7.63
C ASP A 35 7.98 -9.04 7.02
N SER A 36 7.02 -8.87 6.10
CA SER A 36 6.67 -7.57 5.53
C SER A 36 6.11 -6.58 6.56
N SER A 37 5.82 -6.99 7.80
CA SER A 37 5.42 -6.08 8.88
C SER A 37 6.50 -5.04 9.20
N ASP A 38 7.77 -5.36 8.98
CA ASP A 38 8.90 -4.46 9.27
C ASP A 38 8.95 -3.24 8.32
N VAL A 39 8.17 -3.26 7.22
CA VAL A 39 8.11 -2.11 6.30
C VAL A 39 7.47 -0.89 6.95
N HIS A 40 6.59 -1.09 7.94
CA HIS A 40 5.99 0.01 8.70
C HIS A 40 7.02 0.76 9.55
N ALA A 41 8.01 0.04 10.10
CA ALA A 41 9.12 0.66 10.81
C ALA A 41 10.01 1.51 9.88
N ALA A 42 9.96 1.27 8.56
CA ALA A 42 10.64 2.08 7.57
C ALA A 42 9.84 3.29 7.08
N GLY A 43 8.65 3.56 7.64
CA GLY A 43 7.80 4.70 7.29
C GLY A 43 6.82 4.41 6.14
N ILE A 44 6.58 3.14 5.80
CA ILE A 44 5.57 2.75 4.80
C ILE A 44 4.25 2.50 5.53
N ASP A 45 3.22 3.30 5.27
CA ASP A 45 1.93 3.19 5.95
C ASP A 45 1.11 1.99 5.47
N ALA A 46 1.21 1.67 4.18
CA ALA A 46 0.49 0.56 3.58
C ALA A 46 1.29 -0.12 2.47
N ILE A 47 1.02 -1.41 2.25
CA ILE A 47 1.60 -2.21 1.18
C ILE A 47 0.52 -3.01 0.46
N ALA A 48 0.59 -3.08 -0.87
CA ALA A 48 -0.24 -3.97 -1.68
C ALA A 48 0.60 -4.72 -2.72
N GLY A 49 0.22 -5.98 -2.95
CA GLY A 49 0.78 -6.81 -4.01
C GLY A 49 0.11 -6.49 -5.35
N ILE A 50 0.87 -6.51 -6.44
CA ILE A 50 0.30 -6.27 -7.78
C ILE A 50 -0.30 -7.53 -8.41
N ILE A 51 0.09 -8.70 -7.91
CA ILE A 51 -0.35 -10.01 -8.41
C ILE A 51 -1.70 -10.36 -7.78
N PRO A 52 -2.79 -10.47 -8.56
CA PRO A 52 -4.13 -10.71 -8.03
C PRO A 52 -4.40 -12.18 -7.71
N ILE A 53 -3.76 -13.08 -8.44
CA ILE A 53 -3.91 -14.53 -8.35
C ILE A 53 -2.56 -15.21 -8.56
N PRO A 54 -2.33 -16.43 -8.04
CA PRO A 54 -1.14 -17.20 -8.36
C PRO A 54 -0.97 -17.34 -9.88
N MET A 55 0.23 -17.06 -10.37
CA MET A 55 0.56 -17.12 -11.80
C MET A 55 2.05 -17.39 -12.00
N ASP A 56 2.41 -17.82 -13.21
CA ASP A 56 3.80 -18.09 -13.59
C ASP A 56 4.64 -16.80 -13.61
N LEU A 57 5.92 -16.93 -13.26
CA LEU A 57 6.82 -15.78 -13.17
C LEU A 57 6.97 -15.05 -14.51
N ASP A 58 7.08 -15.79 -15.61
CA ASP A 58 7.25 -15.20 -16.95
C ASP A 58 6.03 -14.34 -17.32
N THR A 59 4.82 -14.81 -17.02
CA THR A 59 3.58 -14.07 -17.22
C THR A 59 3.53 -12.84 -16.30
N ALA A 60 3.89 -12.99 -15.02
CA ALA A 60 3.91 -11.87 -14.07
C ALA A 60 4.87 -10.75 -14.50
N VAL A 61 6.03 -11.11 -15.06
CA VAL A 61 7.02 -10.15 -15.57
C VAL A 61 6.53 -9.52 -16.88
N ALA A 62 6.00 -10.32 -17.81
CA ALA A 62 5.50 -9.83 -19.09
C ALA A 62 4.31 -8.86 -18.94
N GLU A 63 3.41 -9.13 -17.99
CA GLU A 63 2.20 -8.34 -17.75
C GLU A 63 2.38 -7.26 -16.67
N GLY A 64 3.61 -7.05 -16.17
CA GLY A 64 3.86 -6.22 -14.98
C GLY A 64 3.24 -4.82 -15.02
N ALA A 65 3.21 -4.18 -16.20
CA ALA A 65 2.58 -2.87 -16.38
C ALA A 65 1.05 -2.92 -16.19
N THR A 66 0.39 -3.91 -16.78
CA THR A 66 -1.05 -4.14 -16.64
C THR A 66 -1.40 -4.47 -15.18
N LEU A 67 -0.65 -5.40 -14.59
CA LEU A 67 -0.83 -5.82 -13.19
C LEU A 67 -0.68 -4.64 -12.23
N LEU A 68 0.34 -3.80 -12.42
CA LEU A 68 0.56 -2.59 -11.62
C LEU A 68 -0.61 -1.60 -11.75
N ARG A 69 -1.07 -1.33 -12.98
CA ARG A 69 -2.19 -0.42 -13.24
C ARG A 69 -3.46 -0.89 -12.53
N GLU A 70 -3.82 -2.15 -12.70
CA GLU A 70 -5.02 -2.73 -12.10
C GLU A 70 -4.93 -2.79 -10.58
N ALA A 71 -3.77 -3.18 -10.04
CA ALA A 71 -3.55 -3.18 -8.60
C ALA A 71 -3.68 -1.76 -8.01
N THR A 72 -3.10 -0.76 -8.68
CA THR A 72 -3.25 0.64 -8.28
C THR A 72 -4.72 1.04 -8.23
N GLU A 73 -5.48 0.77 -9.28
CA GLU A 73 -6.92 1.07 -9.33
C GLU A 73 -7.67 0.41 -8.16
N ARG A 74 -7.47 -0.90 -7.96
CA ARG A 74 -8.13 -1.66 -6.89
C ARG A 74 -7.78 -1.08 -5.51
N THR A 75 -6.50 -0.81 -5.25
CA THR A 75 -6.06 -0.22 -3.97
C THR A 75 -6.67 1.16 -3.74
N PHE A 76 -6.74 2.01 -4.76
CA PHE A 76 -7.34 3.33 -4.64
C PHE A 76 -8.86 3.29 -4.40
N ARG A 77 -9.59 2.31 -4.96
CA ARG A 77 -11.00 2.10 -4.62
C ARG A 77 -11.20 1.82 -3.13
N VAL A 78 -10.32 1.02 -2.53
CA VAL A 78 -10.35 0.74 -1.08
C VAL A 78 -10.03 2.01 -0.28
N LEU A 79 -9.03 2.79 -0.68
CA LEU A 79 -8.70 4.06 -0.02
C LEU A 79 -9.86 5.07 -0.09
N LEU A 80 -10.49 5.22 -1.26
CA LEU A 80 -11.64 6.09 -1.45
C LEU A 80 -12.84 5.64 -0.61
N LEU A 81 -13.08 4.33 -0.51
CA LEU A 81 -14.09 3.78 0.40
C LEU A 81 -13.77 4.13 1.86
N GLY A 82 -12.52 3.95 2.29
CA GLY A 82 -12.06 4.35 3.63
C GLY A 82 -12.27 5.84 3.90
N SER A 83 -11.96 6.70 2.93
CA SER A 83 -12.21 8.14 3.02
C SER A 83 -13.69 8.47 3.16
N ALA A 84 -14.56 7.77 2.42
CA ALA A 84 -16.01 7.97 2.49
C ALA A 84 -16.61 7.46 3.81
N ILE A 85 -16.05 6.40 4.40
CA ILE A 85 -16.44 5.91 5.73
C ILE A 85 -16.01 6.92 6.79
N SER A 86 -14.76 7.39 6.73
CA SER A 86 -14.22 8.36 7.69
C SER A 86 -14.97 9.69 7.69
N SER A 87 -15.38 10.18 6.51
CA SER A 87 -16.14 11.43 6.42
C SER A 87 -17.55 11.31 7.01
N ARG A 88 -18.18 10.14 6.92
CA ARG A 88 -19.49 9.87 7.53
C ARG A 88 -19.43 9.75 9.05
N LEU A 89 -18.38 9.12 9.59
CA LEU A 89 -18.19 9.04 11.05
C LEU A 89 -17.94 10.41 11.68
N GLY A 90 -17.36 11.35 10.92
CA GLY A 90 -17.17 12.73 11.33
C GLY A 90 -18.39 13.65 11.12
N ASP A 91 -19.48 13.19 10.50
CA ASP A 91 -20.69 14.01 10.29
C ASP A 91 -21.48 14.08 11.61
N PRO A 92 -21.61 15.26 12.25
CA PRO A 92 -22.33 15.42 13.51
C PRO A 92 -23.81 15.01 13.40
N ARG A 93 -24.38 14.97 12.19
CA ARG A 93 -25.78 14.58 11.94
C ARG A 93 -26.00 13.07 11.94
N LEU A 94 -24.93 12.29 11.82
CA LEU A 94 -24.95 10.82 11.91
C LEU A 94 -24.44 10.32 13.27
N GLY A 95 -24.14 11.25 14.20
CA GLY A 95 -23.74 10.96 15.57
C GLY A 95 -24.78 10.07 16.26
N THR A 96 -24.30 8.93 16.75
CA THR A 96 -25.04 7.86 17.39
C THR A 96 -26.05 8.41 18.39
N ALA A 97 -27.31 8.02 18.23
CA ALA A 97 -28.23 7.95 19.36
C ALA A 97 -27.55 7.08 20.43
N ALA A 98 -27.13 7.71 21.52
CA ALA A 98 -26.71 7.02 22.73
C ALA A 98 -27.90 6.24 23.33
#